data_AF-A0A3S1A1I6-F1
#
_entry.id   AF-A0A3S1A1I6-F1
#
_cell.length_a   1.000
_cell.length_b   1.000
_cell.length_c   1.000
_cell.angle_alpha   90.00
_cell.angle_beta   90.00
_cell.angle_gamma   90.00
#
_symmetry.space_group_name_H-M   'P 1'
#
loop_
_entity.id
_entity.type
_entity.pdbx_description
1 polymer ?
#
loop_
_entity_poly.entity_id
_entity_poly.type
_entity_poly.pdbx_seq_one_letter_code
_entity_poly.pdbx_strand_id
1 'polypeptide(L)'
;MSAPAGDAVTATLTRALRGTDLFETFTVLRGELGAPHLAGVPVLPDRGPQAELAARTSAVLDSLHADRQPHGWRITSVPGADSRQARALLASDLNVVADVLGAESGSDTGPVAFSLLGPVSLAATVHVHNGEKLQSDPGARRDLTQSWCAGLGELLAALRRNTDGRGTVLVVEEPELDRVLRGTIPTASGYRTLRSLPRHEVRAALTEAVGAARDAGAERVLLAAGSAEPSWALRTGADTAVTALPTGPTEAWEPLAALHEAGVGLCFDTAPVTGRPAVRAHVERVLRPWTELGMDPAALLGTLLAPSSAVSELTPPELPGALRRVTELGDALTEACSEA
;
A
#
# COMPACT_ATOMS: atom_id res chain seq x y z
N MET A 1 -7.41 20.51 2.08
CA MET A 1 -8.39 19.85 2.98
C MET A 1 -7.57 19.15 4.03
N SER A 2 -7.64 19.59 5.30
CA SER A 2 -6.93 18.91 6.39
C SER A 2 -7.34 17.45 6.42
N ALA A 3 -6.38 16.54 6.63
CA ALA A 3 -6.68 15.18 7.05
C ALA A 3 -7.66 15.24 8.23
N PRO A 4 -8.68 14.35 8.32
CA PRO A 4 -9.49 14.27 9.52
C PRO A 4 -8.54 14.01 10.68
N ALA A 5 -8.46 14.97 11.63
CA ALA A 5 -7.69 14.80 12.85
C ALA A 5 -8.32 13.60 13.57
N GLY A 6 -7.67 12.45 13.46
CA GLY A 6 -8.04 11.30 14.25
C GLY A 6 -7.62 11.56 15.69
N ASP A 7 -8.44 11.18 16.65
CA ASP A 7 -8.12 11.38 18.07
C ASP A 7 -7.08 10.35 18.59
N ALA A 8 -6.60 9.46 17.72
CA ALA A 8 -5.67 8.39 18.07
C ALA A 8 -4.72 8.03 16.93
N VAL A 9 -3.58 7.45 17.29
CA VAL A 9 -2.69 6.73 16.37
C VAL A 9 -3.29 5.34 16.14
N THR A 10 -3.54 4.97 14.88
CA THR A 10 -4.23 3.73 14.52
C THR A 10 -3.32 2.79 13.73
N ALA A 11 -3.65 1.50 13.63
CA ALA A 11 -2.83 0.52 12.94
C ALA A 11 -3.42 0.11 11.57
N THR A 12 -2.57 -0.36 10.67
CA THR A 12 -2.96 -0.96 9.39
C THR A 12 -1.93 -1.98 8.90
N LEU A 13 -2.20 -2.62 7.76
CA LEU A 13 -1.28 -3.53 7.08
C LEU A 13 -1.06 -3.05 5.64
N THR A 14 0.19 -2.91 5.22
CA THR A 14 0.60 -2.44 3.88
C THR A 14 1.48 -3.45 3.15
N ARG A 15 1.51 -4.71 3.59
CA ARG A 15 2.44 -5.74 3.09
C ARG A 15 1.71 -7.06 2.84
N ALA A 16 2.24 -7.85 1.91
CA ALA A 16 1.80 -9.22 1.66
C ALA A 16 2.14 -10.14 2.83
N LEU A 17 1.36 -11.21 3.01
CA LEU A 17 1.49 -12.17 4.11
C LEU A 17 1.72 -13.58 3.56
N ARG A 18 2.29 -14.46 4.40
CA ARG A 18 2.35 -15.89 4.12
C ARG A 18 1.00 -16.56 4.37
N GLY A 19 0.84 -17.75 3.80
CA GLY A 19 -0.34 -18.58 3.96
C GLY A 19 -1.26 -18.56 2.75
N THR A 20 -2.20 -19.50 2.74
CA THR A 20 -3.07 -19.78 1.59
C THR A 20 -4.56 -19.58 1.87
N ASP A 21 -4.95 -19.49 3.14
CA ASP A 21 -6.33 -19.30 3.56
C ASP A 21 -6.65 -17.81 3.70
N LEU A 22 -7.35 -17.27 2.69
CA LEU A 22 -7.79 -15.88 2.69
C LEU A 22 -8.87 -15.61 3.74
N PHE A 23 -9.78 -16.56 3.96
CA PHE A 23 -10.89 -16.39 4.89
C PHE A 23 -10.35 -16.28 6.32
N GLU A 24 -9.48 -17.22 6.73
CA GLU A 24 -8.85 -17.20 8.05
C GLU A 24 -7.97 -15.95 8.22
N THR A 25 -7.11 -15.64 7.22
CA THR A 25 -6.21 -14.49 7.31
C THR A 25 -6.99 -13.17 7.43
N PHE A 26 -8.03 -12.99 6.62
CA PHE A 26 -8.83 -11.76 6.68
C PHE A 26 -9.65 -11.69 7.98
N THR A 27 -10.15 -12.81 8.49
CA THR A 27 -10.80 -12.87 9.82
C THR A 27 -9.84 -12.41 10.93
N VAL A 28 -8.58 -12.85 10.91
CA VAL A 28 -7.55 -12.39 11.85
C VAL A 28 -7.30 -10.88 11.70
N LEU A 29 -7.17 -10.39 10.46
CA LEU A 29 -6.95 -8.96 10.22
C LEU A 29 -8.13 -8.12 10.71
N ARG A 30 -9.36 -8.60 10.57
CA ARG A 30 -10.55 -7.94 11.11
C ARG A 30 -10.62 -7.97 12.63
N GLY A 31 -10.18 -9.08 13.24
CA GLY A 31 -10.11 -9.22 14.70
C GLY A 31 -9.05 -8.32 15.36
N GLU A 32 -7.89 -8.15 14.74
CA GLU A 32 -6.78 -7.38 15.33
C GLU A 32 -6.64 -5.95 14.77
N LEU A 33 -7.10 -5.69 13.54
CA LEU A 33 -7.05 -4.37 12.88
C LEU A 33 -8.45 -3.84 12.47
N GLY A 34 -9.51 -4.34 13.09
CA GLY A 34 -10.85 -3.74 12.97
C GLY A 34 -10.91 -2.34 13.60
N ALA A 35 -12.05 -1.66 13.49
CA ALA A 35 -12.23 -0.31 14.01
C ALA A 35 -11.80 -0.22 15.50
N PRO A 36 -11.01 0.81 15.88
CA PRO A 36 -10.71 2.04 15.13
C PRO A 36 -9.54 1.93 14.13
N HIS A 37 -8.91 0.76 14.01
CA HIS A 37 -7.82 0.51 13.06
C HIS A 37 -8.34 0.26 11.63
N LEU A 38 -7.42 0.11 10.69
CA LEU A 38 -7.70 -0.07 9.27
C LEU A 38 -7.26 -1.45 8.77
N ALA A 39 -8.19 -2.40 8.75
CA ALA A 39 -7.98 -3.71 8.15
C ALA A 39 -7.97 -3.61 6.62
N GLY A 40 -7.06 -4.36 5.98
CA GLY A 40 -6.93 -4.41 4.53
C GLY A 40 -7.19 -5.81 3.97
N VAL A 41 -7.61 -5.88 2.70
CA VAL A 41 -7.74 -7.15 1.98
C VAL A 41 -6.34 -7.73 1.72
N PRO A 42 -5.94 -8.84 2.37
CA PRO A 42 -4.57 -9.31 2.36
C PRO A 42 -4.13 -9.77 0.97
N VAL A 43 -2.86 -9.60 0.64
CA VAL A 43 -2.21 -10.25 -0.50
C VAL A 43 -1.52 -11.51 0.01
N LEU A 44 -1.85 -12.66 -0.59
CA LEU A 44 -1.35 -13.99 -0.18
C LEU A 44 -0.63 -14.71 -1.34
N PRO A 45 0.65 -14.38 -1.61
CA PRO A 45 1.39 -14.94 -2.74
C PRO A 45 1.57 -16.47 -2.71
N ASP A 46 1.52 -17.09 -1.52
CA ASP A 46 1.64 -18.55 -1.39
C ASP A 46 0.49 -19.32 -2.07
N ARG A 47 -0.61 -18.63 -2.45
CA ARG A 47 -1.72 -19.17 -3.28
C ARG A 47 -1.37 -19.31 -4.77
N GLY A 48 -0.17 -18.88 -5.16
CA GLY A 48 0.38 -19.00 -6.51
C GLY A 48 0.52 -17.64 -7.22
N PRO A 49 1.11 -17.65 -8.44
CA PRO A 49 1.47 -16.42 -9.15
C PRO A 49 0.32 -15.46 -9.41
N GLN A 50 -0.89 -15.99 -9.60
CA GLN A 50 -2.11 -15.20 -9.80
C GLN A 50 -2.55 -14.42 -8.54
N ALA A 51 -2.04 -14.77 -7.37
CA ALA A 51 -2.32 -14.12 -6.08
C ALA A 51 -1.26 -13.06 -5.70
N GLU A 52 -0.18 -12.93 -6.49
CA GLU A 52 0.82 -11.89 -6.33
C GLU A 52 0.21 -10.50 -6.58
N LEU A 53 0.77 -9.45 -5.95
CA LEU A 53 0.28 -8.08 -6.09
C LEU A 53 0.29 -7.59 -7.55
N ALA A 54 1.29 -7.99 -8.34
CA ALA A 54 1.36 -7.65 -9.77
C ALA A 54 0.22 -8.30 -10.56
N ALA A 55 -0.16 -9.54 -10.24
CA ALA A 55 -1.28 -10.24 -10.88
C ALA A 55 -2.63 -9.65 -10.46
N ARG A 56 -2.82 -9.37 -9.15
CA ARG A 56 -3.98 -8.63 -8.64
C ARG A 56 -4.17 -7.30 -9.36
N THR A 57 -3.09 -6.53 -9.50
CA THR A 57 -3.13 -5.24 -10.18
C THR A 57 -3.42 -5.39 -11.68
N SER A 58 -2.81 -6.39 -12.32
CA SER A 58 -3.06 -6.68 -13.74
C SER A 58 -4.50 -7.13 -14.03
N ALA A 59 -5.18 -7.74 -13.04
CA ALA A 59 -6.58 -8.12 -13.14
C ALA A 59 -7.54 -6.93 -13.12
N VAL A 60 -7.10 -5.79 -12.55
CA VAL A 60 -7.88 -4.54 -12.46
C VAL A 60 -7.80 -3.72 -13.74
N LEU A 61 -6.75 -3.91 -14.56
CA LEU A 61 -6.60 -3.20 -15.83
C LEU A 61 -7.84 -3.38 -16.73
N ASP A 62 -8.32 -2.27 -17.29
CA ASP A 62 -9.50 -2.25 -18.16
C ASP A 62 -9.18 -2.79 -19.57
N SER A 63 -8.49 -1.98 -20.38
CA SER A 63 -8.15 -2.28 -21.78
C SER A 63 -6.93 -3.19 -21.98
N LEU A 64 -6.23 -3.56 -20.91
CA LEU A 64 -5.02 -4.39 -20.96
C LEU A 64 -5.21 -5.68 -20.17
N HIS A 65 -4.48 -6.70 -20.60
CA HIS A 65 -4.48 -8.02 -20.00
C HIS A 65 -3.05 -8.43 -19.67
N ALA A 66 -2.91 -9.54 -18.94
CA ALA A 66 -1.60 -10.09 -18.64
C ALA A 66 -1.59 -11.60 -18.79
N ASP A 67 -0.48 -12.13 -19.28
CA ASP A 67 -0.20 -13.56 -19.32
C ASP A 67 1.11 -13.90 -18.60
N ARG A 68 1.20 -15.13 -18.10
CA ARG A 68 2.36 -15.59 -17.35
C ARG A 68 3.38 -16.17 -18.33
N GLN A 69 4.54 -15.53 -18.39
CA GLN A 69 5.70 -16.00 -19.15
C GLN A 69 6.79 -16.50 -18.20
N PRO A 70 7.78 -17.32 -18.62
CA PRO A 70 8.84 -17.79 -17.72
C PRO A 70 9.56 -16.67 -16.94
N HIS A 71 9.75 -15.51 -17.59
CA HIS A 71 10.41 -14.34 -17.00
C HIS A 71 9.48 -13.44 -16.15
N GLY A 72 8.20 -13.79 -16.00
CA GLY A 72 7.23 -13.04 -15.20
C GLY A 72 5.96 -12.71 -15.96
N TRP A 73 5.17 -11.79 -15.43
CA TRP A 73 3.97 -11.30 -16.09
C TRP A 73 4.33 -10.42 -17.29
N ARG A 74 3.60 -10.61 -18.40
CA ARG A 74 3.69 -9.80 -19.61
C ARG A 74 2.33 -9.18 -19.90
N ILE A 75 2.33 -7.91 -20.28
CA ILE A 75 1.12 -7.20 -20.68
C ILE A 75 0.78 -7.50 -22.14
N THR A 76 -0.49 -7.79 -22.40
CA THR A 76 -1.04 -8.14 -23.71
C THR A 76 -2.32 -7.34 -23.99
N SER A 77 -2.70 -7.24 -25.26
CA SER A 77 -3.95 -6.59 -25.69
C SER A 77 -5.13 -7.56 -25.83
N VAL A 78 -4.94 -8.84 -25.49
CA VAL A 78 -5.96 -9.89 -25.67
C VAL A 78 -6.09 -10.71 -24.38
N PRO A 79 -7.33 -10.97 -23.91
CA PRO A 79 -7.53 -11.73 -22.67
C PRO A 79 -7.14 -13.20 -22.84
N GLY A 80 -6.03 -13.58 -22.22
CA GLY A 80 -5.56 -14.97 -22.10
C GLY A 80 -6.20 -15.75 -20.95
N ALA A 81 -5.82 -17.03 -20.82
CA ALA A 81 -6.27 -17.89 -19.72
C ALA A 81 -5.81 -17.35 -18.35
N ASP A 82 -4.53 -16.96 -18.24
CA ASP A 82 -3.97 -16.42 -17.00
C ASP A 82 -4.66 -15.12 -16.56
N SER A 83 -4.98 -14.24 -17.52
CA SER A 83 -5.70 -13.00 -17.23
C SER A 83 -7.12 -13.26 -16.71
N ARG A 84 -7.81 -14.28 -17.26
CA ARG A 84 -9.11 -14.72 -16.74
C ARG A 84 -8.98 -15.35 -15.35
N GLN A 85 -7.93 -16.12 -15.12
CA GLN A 85 -7.67 -16.74 -13.82
C GLN A 85 -7.38 -15.69 -12.74
N ALA A 86 -6.56 -14.68 -13.02
CA ALA A 86 -6.28 -13.59 -12.09
C ALA A 86 -7.54 -12.79 -11.76
N ARG A 87 -8.39 -12.47 -12.76
CA ARG A 87 -9.70 -11.83 -12.54
C ARG A 87 -10.66 -12.70 -11.72
N ALA A 88 -10.73 -14.00 -12.01
CA ALA A 88 -11.54 -14.94 -11.26
C ALA A 88 -11.08 -15.06 -9.80
N LEU A 89 -9.76 -15.07 -9.56
CA LEU A 89 -9.22 -15.08 -8.21
C LEU A 89 -9.55 -13.80 -7.46
N LEU A 90 -9.37 -12.63 -8.08
CA LEU A 90 -9.74 -11.35 -7.46
C LEU A 90 -11.23 -11.31 -7.10
N ALA A 91 -12.11 -11.75 -8.00
CA ALA A 91 -13.54 -11.83 -7.71
C ALA A 91 -13.85 -12.81 -6.56
N SER A 92 -13.18 -13.97 -6.54
CA SER A 92 -13.29 -14.92 -5.43
C SER A 92 -12.82 -14.33 -4.10
N ASP A 93 -11.74 -13.56 -4.11
CA ASP A 93 -11.19 -12.92 -2.91
C ASP A 93 -12.17 -11.88 -2.36
N LEU A 94 -12.81 -11.10 -3.23
CA LEU A 94 -13.84 -10.14 -2.83
C LEU A 94 -15.10 -10.82 -2.27
N ASN A 95 -15.51 -11.97 -2.80
CA ASN A 95 -16.62 -12.75 -2.23
C ASN A 95 -16.28 -13.24 -0.82
N VAL A 96 -15.06 -13.73 -0.60
CA VAL A 96 -14.60 -14.15 0.74
C VAL A 96 -14.58 -12.97 1.71
N VAL A 97 -14.17 -11.78 1.25
CA VAL A 97 -14.26 -10.55 2.06
C VAL A 97 -15.71 -10.28 2.46
N ALA A 98 -16.67 -10.42 1.54
CA ALA A 98 -18.09 -10.26 1.83
C ALA A 98 -18.59 -11.30 2.84
N ASP A 99 -18.18 -12.56 2.72
CA ASP A 99 -18.55 -13.63 3.65
C ASP A 99 -18.04 -13.36 5.07
N VAL A 100 -16.77 -12.95 5.21
CA VAL A 100 -16.18 -12.60 6.51
C VAL A 100 -16.91 -11.41 7.13
N LEU A 101 -17.08 -10.31 6.38
CA LEU A 101 -17.75 -9.11 6.88
C LEU A 101 -19.23 -9.36 7.21
N GLY A 102 -19.91 -10.23 6.45
CA GLY A 102 -21.30 -10.61 6.69
C GLY A 102 -21.49 -11.53 7.91
N ALA A 103 -20.44 -12.27 8.30
CA ALA A 103 -20.45 -13.11 9.50
C ALA A 103 -20.08 -12.34 10.78
N GLU A 104 -19.49 -11.13 10.66
CA GLU A 104 -19.13 -10.31 11.81
C GLU A 104 -20.37 -9.90 12.62
N SER A 105 -20.38 -10.25 13.89
CA SER A 105 -21.40 -9.81 14.85
C SER A 105 -20.97 -8.48 15.45
N GLY A 106 -21.07 -7.38 14.69
CA GLY A 106 -20.58 -6.07 15.14
C GLY A 106 -21.12 -4.88 14.33
N SER A 107 -20.85 -3.67 14.83
CA SER A 107 -21.22 -2.39 14.19
C SER A 107 -20.03 -1.67 13.56
N ASP A 108 -18.85 -2.31 13.49
CA ASP A 108 -17.73 -1.76 12.75
C ASP A 108 -18.21 -1.52 11.32
N THR A 109 -18.23 -0.27 10.87
CA THR A 109 -18.59 0.18 9.52
C THR A 109 -17.44 0.98 8.90
N GLY A 110 -16.25 0.88 9.49
CA GLY A 110 -15.05 1.55 9.03
C GLY A 110 -14.61 1.09 7.64
N PRO A 111 -13.81 1.93 6.95
CA PRO A 111 -13.34 1.62 5.61
C PRO A 111 -12.40 0.41 5.59
N VAL A 112 -12.26 -0.19 4.42
CA VAL A 112 -11.34 -1.32 4.18
C VAL A 112 -10.19 -0.85 3.29
N ALA A 113 -8.96 -1.21 3.66
CA ALA A 113 -7.79 -0.93 2.83
C ALA A 113 -7.66 -1.94 1.67
N PHE A 114 -7.21 -1.47 0.52
CA PHE A 114 -6.95 -2.33 -0.63
C PHE A 114 -5.65 -1.91 -1.33
N SER A 115 -4.70 -2.84 -1.44
CA SER A 115 -3.41 -2.61 -2.09
C SER A 115 -3.43 -2.91 -3.58
N LEU A 116 -2.85 -1.99 -4.36
CA LEU A 116 -2.45 -2.17 -5.74
C LEU A 116 -0.99 -1.77 -5.92
N LEU A 117 -0.30 -2.44 -6.85
CA LEU A 117 0.96 -1.92 -7.37
C LEU A 117 0.65 -0.67 -8.19
N GLY A 118 1.35 0.43 -7.92
CA GLY A 118 1.20 1.66 -8.68
C GLY A 118 1.73 1.50 -10.11
N PRO A 119 1.31 2.38 -11.04
CA PRO A 119 1.60 2.24 -12.46
C PRO A 119 3.11 2.24 -12.78
N VAL A 120 3.93 2.93 -11.99
CA VAL A 120 5.37 3.03 -12.25
C VAL A 120 6.08 1.73 -11.89
N SER A 121 5.79 1.19 -10.70
CA SER A 121 6.34 -0.10 -10.25
C SER A 121 5.75 -1.28 -10.98
N LEU A 122 4.48 -1.19 -11.41
CA LEU A 122 3.89 -2.19 -12.30
C LEU A 122 4.66 -2.23 -13.62
N ALA A 123 4.91 -1.09 -14.25
CA ALA A 123 5.71 -1.02 -15.49
C ALA A 123 7.14 -1.56 -15.32
N ALA A 124 7.77 -1.38 -14.16
CA ALA A 124 9.10 -1.90 -13.85
C ALA A 124 9.09 -3.42 -13.56
N THR A 125 7.93 -3.98 -13.23
CA THR A 125 7.77 -5.40 -12.85
C THR A 125 7.38 -6.26 -14.04
N VAL A 126 6.40 -5.80 -14.83
CA VAL A 126 5.83 -6.53 -15.98
C VAL A 126 6.64 -6.32 -17.25
N HIS A 127 6.42 -7.19 -18.23
CA HIS A 127 7.16 -7.20 -19.49
C HIS A 127 6.28 -6.82 -20.67
N VAL A 128 6.91 -6.33 -21.73
CA VAL A 128 6.32 -6.23 -23.08
C VAL A 128 6.57 -7.50 -23.88
N HIS A 129 5.99 -7.60 -25.09
CA HIS A 129 6.07 -8.78 -25.97
C HIS A 129 7.49 -9.20 -26.35
N ASN A 130 8.45 -8.27 -26.40
CA ASN A 130 9.84 -8.56 -26.70
C ASN A 130 10.65 -9.10 -25.49
N GLY A 131 10.02 -9.23 -24.32
CA GLY A 131 10.64 -9.74 -23.09
C GLY A 131 11.35 -8.70 -22.23
N GLU A 132 11.47 -7.45 -22.66
CA GLU A 132 12.00 -6.35 -21.82
C GLU A 132 10.94 -5.85 -20.81
N LYS A 133 11.36 -5.17 -19.74
CA LYS A 133 10.41 -4.50 -18.84
C LYS A 133 9.59 -3.47 -19.60
N LEU A 134 8.30 -3.39 -19.28
CA LEU A 134 7.37 -2.45 -19.89
C LEU A 134 7.82 -1.00 -19.69
N GLN A 135 8.50 -0.71 -18.57
CA GLN A 135 9.13 0.58 -18.30
C GLN A 135 10.00 1.10 -19.47
N SER A 136 10.62 0.22 -20.26
CA SER A 136 11.48 0.62 -21.37
C SER A 136 10.75 1.32 -22.53
N ASP A 137 9.44 1.12 -22.65
CA ASP A 137 8.62 1.61 -23.77
C ASP A 137 7.70 2.77 -23.32
N PRO A 138 7.94 4.01 -23.79
CA PRO A 138 7.11 5.17 -23.43
C PRO A 138 5.65 5.06 -23.84
N GLY A 139 5.35 4.39 -24.97
CA GLY A 139 3.98 4.15 -25.41
C GLY A 139 3.28 3.20 -24.44
N ALA A 140 3.90 2.04 -24.20
CA ALA A 140 3.33 1.04 -23.30
C ALA A 140 3.15 1.55 -21.86
N ARG A 141 4.05 2.40 -21.35
CA ARG A 141 3.87 3.04 -20.03
C ARG A 141 2.61 3.89 -19.97
N ARG A 142 2.35 4.70 -20.99
CA ARG A 142 1.15 5.55 -21.06
C ARG A 142 -0.12 4.70 -21.14
N ASP A 143 -0.12 3.69 -22.00
CA ASP A 143 -1.26 2.79 -22.16
C ASP A 143 -1.54 2.02 -20.85
N LEU A 144 -0.48 1.61 -20.14
CA LEU A 144 -0.59 0.97 -18.83
C LEU A 144 -1.21 1.92 -17.78
N THR A 145 -0.71 3.15 -17.68
CA THR A 145 -1.27 4.14 -16.74
C THR A 145 -2.74 4.43 -17.03
N GLN A 146 -3.11 4.62 -18.31
CA GLN A 146 -4.50 4.85 -18.70
C GLN A 146 -5.40 3.67 -18.36
N SER A 147 -4.95 2.45 -18.66
CA SER A 147 -5.70 1.22 -18.35
C SER A 147 -5.83 0.98 -16.84
N TRP A 148 -4.79 1.32 -16.06
CA TRP A 148 -4.82 1.28 -14.59
C TRP A 148 -5.85 2.27 -14.04
N CYS A 149 -5.87 3.50 -14.53
CA CYS A 149 -6.83 4.52 -14.10
C CYS A 149 -8.27 4.15 -14.47
N ALA A 150 -8.50 3.68 -15.70
CA ALA A 150 -9.83 3.26 -16.17
C ALA A 150 -10.40 2.08 -15.37
N GLY A 151 -9.54 1.15 -14.94
CA GLY A 151 -9.92 -0.04 -14.17
C GLY A 151 -10.42 0.24 -12.75
N LEU A 152 -10.09 1.39 -12.16
CA LEU A 152 -10.43 1.68 -10.76
C LEU A 152 -11.93 1.81 -10.51
N GLY A 153 -12.69 2.33 -11.49
CA GLY A 153 -14.14 2.50 -11.34
C GLY A 153 -14.85 1.17 -11.08
N GLU A 154 -14.51 0.11 -11.83
CA GLU A 154 -15.08 -1.22 -11.63
C GLU A 154 -14.60 -1.84 -10.31
N LEU A 155 -13.31 -1.70 -9.99
CA LEU A 155 -12.74 -2.22 -8.74
C LEU A 155 -13.41 -1.61 -7.51
N LEU A 156 -13.49 -0.28 -7.41
CA LEU A 156 -14.06 0.40 -6.24
C LEU A 156 -15.56 0.14 -6.12
N ALA A 157 -16.28 0.02 -7.24
CA ALA A 157 -17.67 -0.42 -7.23
C ALA A 157 -17.81 -1.86 -6.73
N ALA A 158 -16.90 -2.77 -7.12
CA ALA A 158 -16.89 -4.15 -6.63
C ALA A 158 -16.57 -4.23 -5.15
N LEU A 159 -15.58 -3.47 -4.67
CA LEU A 159 -15.25 -3.37 -3.25
C LEU A 159 -16.45 -2.88 -2.45
N ARG A 160 -17.06 -1.75 -2.84
CA ARG A 160 -18.25 -1.21 -2.18
C ARG A 160 -19.40 -2.22 -2.08
N ARG A 161 -19.61 -3.06 -3.10
CA ARG A 161 -20.63 -4.13 -3.05
C ARG A 161 -20.26 -5.26 -2.09
N ASN A 162 -18.99 -5.64 -2.03
CA ASN A 162 -18.49 -6.75 -1.21
C ASN A 162 -18.11 -6.34 0.21
N THR A 163 -18.13 -5.04 0.53
CA THR A 163 -17.82 -4.52 1.86
C THR A 163 -19.03 -3.85 2.52
N ASP A 164 -20.25 -4.19 2.11
CA ASP A 164 -21.50 -3.63 2.64
C ASP A 164 -21.53 -2.08 2.61
N GLY A 165 -21.04 -1.50 1.52
CA GLY A 165 -21.05 -0.05 1.32
C GLY A 165 -19.94 0.72 2.04
N ARG A 166 -19.05 0.05 2.79
CA ARG A 166 -17.91 0.67 3.48
C ARG A 166 -17.02 1.45 2.51
N GLY A 167 -16.38 2.50 3.04
CA GLY A 167 -15.35 3.25 2.32
C GLY A 167 -14.15 2.38 1.93
N THR A 168 -13.38 2.83 0.94
CA THR A 168 -12.14 2.16 0.53
C THR A 168 -10.98 3.11 0.72
N VAL A 169 -9.94 2.64 1.41
CA VAL A 169 -8.63 3.29 1.45
C VAL A 169 -7.72 2.58 0.46
N LEU A 170 -7.36 3.24 -0.63
CA LEU A 170 -6.49 2.65 -1.65
C LEU A 170 -5.02 2.84 -1.26
N VAL A 171 -4.26 1.75 -1.19
CA VAL A 171 -2.81 1.79 -1.00
C VAL A 171 -2.15 1.59 -2.37
N VAL A 172 -1.51 2.64 -2.87
CA VAL A 172 -0.73 2.62 -4.11
C VAL A 172 0.71 2.31 -3.74
N GLU A 173 1.10 1.06 -3.96
CA GLU A 173 2.44 0.56 -3.65
C GLU A 173 3.40 0.80 -4.82
N GLU A 174 4.43 1.62 -4.58
CA GLU A 174 5.44 2.00 -5.54
C GLU A 174 6.86 1.59 -5.09
N PRO A 175 7.12 0.28 -4.83
CA PRO A 175 8.38 -0.20 -4.28
C PRO A 175 9.58 -0.01 -5.21
N GLU A 176 9.36 0.06 -6.53
CA GLU A 176 10.41 0.21 -7.54
C GLU A 176 10.68 1.68 -7.89
N LEU A 177 9.97 2.64 -7.30
CA LEU A 177 10.03 4.05 -7.66
C LEU A 177 11.45 4.64 -7.61
N ASP A 178 12.19 4.38 -6.54
CA ASP A 178 13.58 4.85 -6.41
C ASP A 178 14.48 4.23 -7.50
N ARG A 179 14.33 2.93 -7.77
CA ARG A 179 15.11 2.22 -8.79
C ARG A 179 14.80 2.71 -10.20
N VAL A 180 13.55 3.04 -10.48
CA VAL A 180 13.10 3.67 -11.73
C VAL A 180 13.72 5.05 -11.89
N LEU A 181 13.74 5.86 -10.83
CA LEU A 181 14.31 7.21 -10.86
C LEU A 181 15.84 7.21 -10.98
N ARG A 182 16.52 6.18 -10.45
CA ARG A 182 17.96 6.01 -10.54
C ARG A 182 18.43 5.24 -11.78
N GLY A 183 17.52 4.58 -12.50
CA GLY A 183 17.89 3.74 -13.65
C GLY A 183 18.63 2.47 -13.24
N THR A 184 18.18 1.82 -12.17
CA THR A 184 18.81 0.61 -11.60
C THR A 184 17.94 -0.65 -11.77
N ILE A 185 16.88 -0.57 -12.56
CA ILE A 185 16.08 -1.72 -12.99
C ILE A 185 16.87 -2.53 -14.02
N PRO A 186 17.15 -3.83 -13.80
CA PRO A 186 17.86 -4.67 -14.76
C PRO A 186 17.08 -4.80 -16.08
N THR A 187 17.82 -4.81 -17.19
CA THR A 187 17.30 -5.28 -18.49
C THR A 187 16.97 -6.78 -18.42
N ALA A 188 16.18 -7.28 -19.36
CA ALA A 188 15.86 -8.71 -19.49
C ALA A 188 17.10 -9.64 -19.50
N SER A 189 18.21 -9.17 -20.08
CA SER A 189 19.48 -9.93 -20.11
C SER A 189 20.23 -9.95 -18.78
N GLY A 190 19.90 -9.07 -17.83
CA GLY A 190 20.60 -8.90 -16.55
C GLY A 190 21.95 -8.16 -16.64
N TYR A 191 22.54 -7.98 -17.82
CA TYR A 191 23.88 -7.37 -17.97
C TYR A 191 23.91 -5.84 -17.86
N ARG A 192 22.77 -5.18 -18.02
CA ARG A 192 22.62 -3.72 -18.00
C ARG A 192 21.39 -3.33 -17.20
N THR A 193 21.26 -2.04 -16.93
CA THR A 193 20.07 -1.44 -16.36
C THR A 193 19.35 -0.56 -17.38
N LEU A 194 18.04 -0.41 -17.19
CA LEU A 194 17.20 0.52 -17.93
C LEU A 194 17.54 1.96 -17.54
N ARG A 195 17.37 2.88 -18.49
CA ARG A 195 17.58 4.31 -18.25
C ARG A 195 16.63 4.81 -17.17
N SER A 196 17.08 5.78 -16.38
CA SER A 196 16.21 6.48 -15.46
C SER A 196 15.06 7.15 -16.20
N LEU A 197 13.88 7.12 -15.59
CA LEU A 197 12.75 7.89 -16.12
C LEU A 197 12.84 9.34 -15.65
N PRO A 198 12.46 10.32 -16.51
CA PRO A 198 12.37 11.70 -16.10
C PRO A 198 11.37 11.88 -14.95
N ARG A 199 11.76 12.61 -13.89
CA ARG A 199 10.91 12.87 -12.71
C ARG A 199 9.53 13.42 -13.06
N HIS A 200 9.42 14.23 -14.11
CA HIS A 200 8.16 14.82 -14.53
C HIS A 200 7.19 13.78 -15.13
N GLU A 201 7.69 12.77 -15.86
CA GLU A 201 6.87 11.68 -16.39
C GLU A 201 6.34 10.80 -15.25
N VAL A 202 7.22 10.45 -14.31
CA VAL A 202 6.85 9.68 -13.10
C VAL A 202 5.81 10.44 -12.29
N ARG A 203 6.01 11.74 -12.07
CA ARG A 203 5.04 12.59 -11.36
C ARG A 203 3.71 12.65 -12.08
N ALA A 204 3.70 12.79 -13.40
CA ALA A 204 2.47 12.84 -14.19
C ALA A 204 1.66 11.54 -14.02
N ALA A 205 2.31 10.38 -14.18
CA ALA A 205 1.65 9.08 -14.05
C ALA A 205 1.07 8.85 -12.64
N LEU A 206 1.80 9.21 -11.59
CA LEU A 206 1.32 9.07 -10.21
C LEU A 206 0.22 10.08 -9.86
N THR A 207 0.30 11.31 -10.40
CA THR A 207 -0.76 12.32 -10.21
C THR A 207 -2.06 11.88 -10.87
N GLU A 208 -1.97 11.32 -12.10
CA GLU A 208 -3.11 10.75 -12.81
C GLU A 208 -3.72 9.58 -12.03
N ALA A 209 -2.88 8.67 -11.52
CA ALA A 209 -3.32 7.53 -10.71
C ALA A 209 -4.05 7.95 -9.43
N VAL A 210 -3.49 8.90 -8.68
CA VAL A 210 -4.12 9.43 -7.45
C VAL A 210 -5.43 10.17 -7.76
N GLY A 211 -5.45 10.95 -8.84
CA GLY A 211 -6.65 11.63 -9.33
C GLY A 211 -7.76 10.64 -9.68
N ALA A 212 -7.44 9.63 -10.50
CA ALA A 212 -8.38 8.59 -10.91
C ALA A 212 -8.94 7.78 -9.72
N ALA A 213 -8.11 7.48 -8.72
CA ALA A 213 -8.58 6.82 -7.50
C ALA A 213 -9.60 7.64 -6.73
N ARG A 214 -9.36 8.95 -6.60
CA ARG A 214 -10.30 9.87 -5.95
C ARG A 214 -11.59 10.01 -6.76
N ASP A 215 -11.49 10.17 -8.07
CA ASP A 215 -12.64 10.29 -8.98
C ASP A 215 -13.51 9.02 -8.99
N ALA A 216 -12.88 7.85 -8.85
CA ALA A 216 -13.56 6.56 -8.73
C ALA A 216 -14.20 6.32 -7.34
N GLY A 217 -13.96 7.22 -6.36
CA GLY A 217 -14.60 7.20 -5.05
C GLY A 217 -13.78 6.60 -3.91
N ALA A 218 -12.44 6.51 -4.04
CA ALA A 218 -11.59 6.16 -2.90
C ALA A 218 -11.70 7.24 -1.82
N GLU A 219 -11.87 6.83 -0.57
CA GLU A 219 -11.98 7.74 0.57
C GLU A 219 -10.64 8.42 0.88
N ARG A 220 -9.55 7.63 0.80
CA ARG A 220 -8.17 8.08 0.94
C ARG A 220 -7.26 7.28 0.02
N VAL A 221 -6.19 7.92 -0.44
CA VAL A 221 -5.10 7.32 -1.20
C VAL A 221 -3.80 7.42 -0.40
N LEU A 222 -3.28 6.26 0.01
CA LEU A 222 -1.97 6.11 0.65
C LEU A 222 -0.94 5.82 -0.44
N LEU A 223 0.15 6.60 -0.49
CA LEU A 223 1.27 6.33 -1.40
C LEU A 223 2.43 5.69 -0.62
N ALA A 224 2.70 4.43 -0.91
CA ALA A 224 3.86 3.71 -0.39
C ALA A 224 5.01 3.75 -1.39
N ALA A 225 5.82 4.80 -1.32
CA ALA A 225 6.88 5.12 -2.29
C ALA A 225 8.15 4.25 -2.16
N GLY A 226 8.12 3.20 -1.32
CA GLY A 226 9.28 2.36 -1.02
C GLY A 226 10.44 3.18 -0.46
N SER A 227 11.63 3.03 -1.06
CA SER A 227 12.83 3.78 -0.65
C SER A 227 12.92 5.19 -1.24
N ALA A 228 11.94 5.63 -2.04
CA ALA A 228 11.92 6.99 -2.57
C ALA A 228 11.46 8.00 -1.49
N GLU A 229 11.77 9.28 -1.70
CA GLU A 229 11.43 10.32 -0.72
C GLU A 229 9.91 10.42 -0.46
N PRO A 230 9.48 10.54 0.81
CA PRO A 230 8.06 10.57 1.17
C PRO A 230 7.33 11.81 0.61
N SER A 231 8.08 12.85 0.24
CA SER A 231 7.61 14.06 -0.45
C SER A 231 6.90 13.78 -1.78
N TRP A 232 7.02 12.57 -2.33
CA TRP A 232 6.22 12.12 -3.48
C TRP A 232 4.71 12.19 -3.21
N ALA A 233 4.25 11.88 -1.99
CA ALA A 233 2.82 11.92 -1.66
C ALA A 233 2.24 13.32 -1.87
N LEU A 234 2.92 14.35 -1.35
CA LEU A 234 2.54 15.75 -1.57
C LEU A 234 2.60 16.13 -3.06
N ARG A 235 3.67 15.73 -3.78
CA ARG A 235 3.85 16.10 -5.20
C ARG A 235 2.77 15.54 -6.12
N THR A 236 2.14 14.42 -5.75
CA THR A 236 1.13 13.71 -6.54
C THR A 236 -0.28 13.90 -6.00
N GLY A 237 -0.44 14.60 -4.87
CA GLY A 237 -1.74 14.84 -4.23
C GLY A 237 -2.34 13.63 -3.51
N ALA A 238 -1.49 12.69 -3.08
CA ALA A 238 -1.92 11.58 -2.22
C ALA A 238 -2.21 12.09 -0.81
N ASP A 239 -3.16 11.44 -0.12
CA ASP A 239 -3.65 11.90 1.18
C ASP A 239 -2.72 11.50 2.33
N THR A 240 -1.93 10.44 2.15
CA THR A 240 -1.01 9.93 3.18
C THR A 240 0.28 9.39 2.56
N ALA A 241 1.42 9.73 3.17
CA ALA A 241 2.70 9.15 2.85
C ALA A 241 2.97 7.92 3.72
N VAL A 242 3.22 6.76 3.10
CA VAL A 242 3.70 5.56 3.82
C VAL A 242 5.22 5.53 3.74
N THR A 243 5.89 5.51 4.90
CA THR A 243 7.34 5.65 5.01
C THR A 243 7.88 4.96 6.24
N ALA A 244 9.13 4.50 6.17
CA ALA A 244 9.84 4.05 7.35
C ALA A 244 10.20 5.25 8.23
N LEU A 245 10.42 4.99 9.53
CA LEU A 245 10.97 6.01 10.41
C LEU A 245 12.41 6.35 10.02
N PRO A 246 12.76 7.64 9.89
CA PRO A 246 14.13 8.06 9.64
C PRO A 246 15.09 7.47 10.67
N THR A 247 16.29 7.12 10.21
CA THR A 247 17.41 6.74 11.06
C THR A 247 18.44 7.86 11.04
N GLY A 248 19.00 8.19 12.21
CA GLY A 248 20.03 9.22 12.34
C GLY A 248 19.54 10.49 13.06
N PRO A 249 20.06 11.68 12.68
CA PRO A 249 19.81 12.92 13.40
C PRO A 249 18.38 13.43 13.21
N THR A 250 17.97 14.34 14.09
CA THR A 250 16.65 14.98 14.09
C THR A 250 16.31 15.68 12.77
N GLU A 251 17.30 16.24 12.07
CA GLU A 251 17.14 16.85 10.73
C GLU A 251 16.53 15.89 9.69
N ALA A 252 16.73 14.57 9.84
CA ALA A 252 16.15 13.57 8.95
C ALA A 252 14.61 13.49 9.03
N TRP A 253 14.01 14.10 10.06
CA TRP A 253 12.56 14.20 10.25
C TRP A 253 11.94 15.44 9.61
N GLU A 254 12.73 16.44 9.20
CA GLU A 254 12.22 17.67 8.58
C GLU A 254 11.30 17.41 7.37
N PRO A 255 11.60 16.45 6.45
CA PRO A 255 10.70 16.16 5.35
C PRO A 255 9.33 15.63 5.80
N LEU A 256 9.27 14.93 6.94
CA LEU A 256 8.01 14.40 7.49
C LEU A 256 7.21 15.48 8.19
N ALA A 257 7.87 16.37 8.93
CA ALA A 257 7.25 17.56 9.52
C ALA A 257 6.64 18.46 8.42
N ALA A 258 7.41 18.76 7.37
CA ALA A 258 6.93 19.55 6.24
C ALA A 258 5.73 18.92 5.50
N LEU A 259 5.68 17.58 5.40
CA LEU A 259 4.52 16.87 4.87
C LEU A 259 3.28 17.05 5.74
N HIS A 260 3.44 16.88 7.05
CA HIS A 260 2.36 17.06 8.01
C HIS A 260 1.81 18.49 7.98
N GLU A 261 2.68 19.51 8.01
CA GLU A 261 2.30 20.92 7.89
C GLU A 261 1.57 21.24 6.58
N ALA A 262 1.95 20.56 5.49
CA ALA A 262 1.25 20.64 4.21
C ALA A 262 -0.09 19.88 4.18
N GLY A 263 -0.49 19.24 5.29
CA GLY A 263 -1.75 18.52 5.45
C GLY A 263 -1.74 17.09 4.94
N VAL A 264 -0.56 16.51 4.66
CA VAL A 264 -0.42 15.10 4.24
C VAL A 264 -0.33 14.23 5.49
N GLY A 265 -1.20 13.22 5.58
CA GLY A 265 -1.15 12.24 6.67
C GLY A 265 0.12 11.39 6.63
N LEU A 266 0.48 10.82 7.78
CA LEU A 266 1.65 9.95 7.91
C LEU A 266 1.23 8.51 8.19
N CYS A 267 1.93 7.56 7.59
CA CYS A 267 1.87 6.15 7.93
C CYS A 267 3.29 5.60 8.11
N PHE A 268 3.61 5.15 9.33
CA PHE A 268 4.94 4.62 9.65
C PHE A 268 4.99 3.09 9.52
N ASP A 269 5.70 2.56 8.53
CA ASP A 269 5.77 1.11 8.23
C ASP A 269 6.93 0.40 8.94
N THR A 270 7.15 0.71 10.22
CA THR A 270 8.31 0.26 10.99
C THR A 270 7.98 -0.58 12.21
N ALA A 271 6.70 -0.80 12.52
CA ALA A 271 6.34 -1.35 13.81
C ALA A 271 6.93 -2.77 13.99
N PRO A 272 7.62 -3.05 15.10
CA PRO A 272 8.31 -4.32 15.30
C PRO A 272 7.32 -5.47 15.42
N VAL A 273 7.55 -6.53 14.64
CA VAL A 273 6.66 -7.71 14.57
C VAL A 273 7.23 -8.96 15.23
N THR A 274 8.41 -8.88 15.82
CA THR A 274 9.00 -9.95 16.64
C THR A 274 9.67 -9.37 17.89
N GLY A 275 9.92 -10.25 18.87
CA GLY A 275 10.52 -9.88 20.16
C GLY A 275 9.57 -9.14 21.10
N ARG A 276 10.08 -8.75 22.28
CA ARG A 276 9.37 -7.81 23.16
C ARG A 276 9.77 -6.39 22.74
N PRO A 277 8.87 -5.62 22.12
CA PRO A 277 9.18 -4.24 21.80
C PRO A 277 9.44 -3.49 23.10
N ALA A 278 10.54 -2.77 23.18
CA ALA A 278 10.70 -1.74 24.20
C ALA A 278 9.76 -0.59 23.80
N VAL A 279 8.47 -0.71 24.15
CA VAL A 279 7.39 0.22 23.77
C VAL A 279 7.83 1.66 24.01
N ARG A 280 8.35 1.95 25.20
CA ARG A 280 8.93 3.25 25.57
C ARG A 280 10.01 3.72 24.59
N ALA A 281 10.96 2.87 24.21
CA ALA A 281 12.02 3.24 23.28
C ALA A 281 11.49 3.52 21.87
N HIS A 282 10.40 2.86 21.46
CA HIS A 282 9.74 3.15 20.19
C HIS A 282 8.98 4.48 20.24
N VAL A 283 8.24 4.73 21.33
CA VAL A 283 7.57 6.01 21.57
C VAL A 283 8.58 7.16 21.57
N GLU A 284 9.68 7.03 22.32
CA GLU A 284 10.76 8.02 22.37
C GLU A 284 11.42 8.21 20.99
N ARG A 285 11.55 7.15 20.18
CA ARG A 285 12.09 7.24 18.81
C ARG A 285 11.23 8.11 17.89
N VAL A 286 9.94 8.24 18.16
CA VAL A 286 9.02 9.08 17.38
C VAL A 286 8.89 10.47 18.00
N LEU A 287 8.54 10.55 19.30
CA LEU A 287 8.21 11.81 19.96
C LEU A 287 9.41 12.74 20.12
N ARG A 288 10.59 12.20 20.43
CA ARG A 288 11.77 13.02 20.69
C ARG A 288 12.19 13.86 19.47
N PRO A 289 12.45 13.28 18.29
CA PRO A 289 12.81 14.11 17.13
C PRO A 289 11.67 15.04 16.70
N TRP A 290 10.42 14.62 16.86
CA TRP A 290 9.24 15.45 16.55
C TRP A 290 9.20 16.73 17.42
N THR A 291 9.35 16.57 18.74
CA THR A 291 9.40 17.69 19.69
C THR A 291 10.67 18.53 19.56
N GLU A 292 11.82 17.92 19.28
CA GLU A 292 13.08 18.63 19.02
C GLU A 292 13.01 19.51 17.76
N LEU A 293 12.19 19.14 16.75
CA LEU A 293 11.87 19.99 15.60
C LEU A 293 10.87 21.12 15.93
N GLY A 294 10.34 21.17 17.16
CA GLY A 294 9.36 22.16 17.60
C GLY A 294 7.92 21.81 17.20
N MET A 295 7.66 20.58 16.75
CA MET A 295 6.31 20.12 16.41
C MET A 295 5.53 19.73 17.67
N ASP A 296 4.23 20.02 17.67
CA ASP A 296 3.30 19.60 18.72
C ASP A 296 3.15 18.07 18.72
N PRO A 297 3.35 17.35 19.84
CA PRO A 297 3.06 15.92 19.96
C PRO A 297 1.64 15.55 19.52
N ALA A 298 0.64 16.38 19.80
CA ALA A 298 -0.75 16.13 19.41
C ALA A 298 -0.93 16.08 17.89
N ALA A 299 -0.01 16.67 17.12
CA ALA A 299 0.01 16.62 15.66
C ALA A 299 0.23 15.19 15.10
N LEU A 300 0.72 14.26 15.91
CA LEU A 300 0.87 12.85 15.52
C LEU A 300 -0.44 12.06 15.64
N LEU A 301 -1.46 12.59 16.31
CA LEU A 301 -2.78 11.97 16.34
C LEU A 301 -3.37 11.91 14.92
N GLY A 302 -3.99 10.78 14.56
CA GLY A 302 -4.42 10.48 13.20
C GLY A 302 -3.36 9.81 12.32
N THR A 303 -2.13 9.63 12.81
CA THR A 303 -1.09 8.84 12.13
C THR A 303 -1.45 7.35 12.10
N LEU A 304 -1.08 6.67 11.01
CA LEU A 304 -1.18 5.23 10.88
C LEU A 304 0.15 4.54 11.24
N LEU A 305 0.10 3.40 11.89
CA LEU A 305 1.23 2.50 12.08
C LEU A 305 1.03 1.23 11.26
N ALA A 306 2.05 0.83 10.52
CA ALA A 306 2.07 -0.45 9.84
C ALA A 306 3.26 -1.29 10.34
N PRO A 307 3.11 -2.63 10.34
CA PRO A 307 4.20 -3.52 10.70
C PRO A 307 5.39 -3.36 9.73
N SER A 308 6.59 -3.58 10.26
CA SER A 308 7.82 -3.67 9.47
C SER A 308 7.76 -4.82 8.44
N SER A 309 8.65 -4.78 7.45
CA SER A 309 8.72 -5.77 6.36
C SER A 309 8.84 -7.23 6.83
N ALA A 310 9.33 -7.46 8.05
CA ALA A 310 9.41 -8.79 8.66
C ALA A 310 8.04 -9.48 8.81
N VAL A 311 6.92 -8.74 8.72
CA VAL A 311 5.57 -9.32 8.78
C VAL A 311 5.31 -10.32 7.65
N SER A 312 5.91 -10.09 6.47
CA SER A 312 5.81 -10.97 5.31
C SER A 312 6.55 -12.29 5.48
N GLU A 313 7.35 -12.43 6.54
CA GLU A 313 8.07 -13.66 6.87
C GLU A 313 7.35 -14.51 7.93
N LEU A 314 6.36 -13.94 8.63
CA LEU A 314 5.64 -14.60 9.70
C LEU A 314 4.73 -15.71 9.16
N THR A 315 4.61 -16.78 9.92
CA THR A 315 3.64 -17.84 9.67
C THR A 315 2.23 -17.39 10.13
N PRO A 316 1.15 -17.94 9.55
CA PRO A 316 -0.21 -17.57 9.95
C PRO A 316 -0.49 -17.62 11.47
N PRO A 317 0.01 -18.61 12.25
CA PRO A 317 -0.17 -18.63 13.70
C PRO A 317 0.53 -17.49 14.47
N GLU A 318 1.57 -16.88 13.92
CA GLU A 318 2.32 -15.79 14.55
C GLU A 318 1.69 -14.41 14.29
N LEU A 319 0.88 -14.31 13.23
CA LEU A 319 0.30 -13.06 12.75
C LEU A 319 -0.54 -12.33 13.81
N PRO A 320 -1.49 -12.96 14.53
CA PRO A 320 -2.32 -12.23 15.50
C PRO A 320 -1.49 -11.53 16.58
N GLY A 321 -0.48 -12.23 17.13
CA GLY A 321 0.41 -11.67 18.15
C GLY A 321 1.31 -10.56 17.61
N ALA A 322 1.63 -10.59 16.32
CA ALA A 322 2.38 -9.50 15.67
C ALA A 322 1.53 -8.25 15.47
N LEU A 323 0.29 -8.40 15.00
CA LEU A 323 -0.63 -7.28 14.79
C LEU A 323 -1.01 -6.60 16.10
N ARG A 324 -1.28 -7.39 17.15
CA ARG A 324 -1.54 -6.85 18.49
C ARG A 324 -0.41 -5.99 19.04
N ARG A 325 0.85 -6.38 18.75
CA ARG A 325 2.01 -5.56 19.14
C ARG A 325 2.07 -4.23 18.41
N VAL A 326 1.54 -4.14 17.18
CA VAL A 326 1.43 -2.89 16.44
C VAL A 326 0.32 -2.01 17.04
N THR A 327 -0.82 -2.59 17.42
CA THR A 327 -1.93 -1.83 18.03
C THR A 327 -1.56 -1.33 19.42
N GLU A 328 -0.98 -2.17 20.29
CA GLU A 328 -0.47 -1.79 21.62
C GLU A 328 0.54 -0.63 21.53
N LEU A 329 1.35 -0.59 20.48
CA LEU A 329 2.29 0.49 20.24
C LEU A 329 1.59 1.77 19.77
N GLY A 330 0.53 1.66 18.97
CA GLY A 330 -0.33 2.78 18.59
C GLY A 330 -1.03 3.39 19.81
N ASP A 331 -1.53 2.55 20.71
CA ASP A 331 -2.16 2.99 21.96
C ASP A 331 -1.16 3.74 22.84
N ALA A 332 0.05 3.20 23.02
CA ALA A 332 1.09 3.85 23.80
C ALA A 332 1.58 5.18 23.20
N LEU A 333 1.64 5.28 21.86
CA LEU A 333 1.92 6.54 21.18
C LEU A 333 0.78 7.53 21.37
N THR A 334 -0.48 7.08 21.31
CA THR A 334 -1.66 7.93 21.53
C THR A 334 -1.68 8.51 22.94
N GLU A 335 -1.43 7.69 23.97
CA GLU A 335 -1.33 8.12 25.37
C GLU A 335 -0.23 9.18 25.52
N ALA A 336 0.98 8.89 25.01
CA ALA A 336 2.11 9.81 25.12
C ALA A 336 1.93 11.12 24.33
N CYS A 337 1.19 11.13 23.20
CA CYS A 337 0.85 12.35 22.48
C CYS A 337 -0.20 13.19 23.20
N SER A 338 -1.08 12.55 23.98
CA SER A 338 -2.17 13.22 24.69
C SER A 338 -1.74 13.81 26.05
N GLU A 339 -0.67 13.27 26.64
CA GLU A 339 -0.12 13.70 27.93
C GLU A 339 0.97 14.78 27.84
N ALA A 340 1.56 14.97 26.65
CA ALA A 340 2.69 15.89 26.43
C ALA A 340 2.25 17.34 26.25
#